data_AF-A0A8X6RVM4-F1
#
_entry.id   AF-A0A8X6RVM4-F1
#
_cell.length_a   1.000
_cell.length_b   1.000
_cell.length_c   1.000
_cell.angle_alpha   90.00
_cell.angle_beta   90.00
_cell.angle_gamma   90.00
#
_symmetry.space_group_name_H-M   'P 1'
#
loop_
_entity.id
_entity.type
_entity.pdbx_description
1 polymer ?
#
loop_
_entity_poly.entity_id
_entity_poly.type
_entity_poly.pdbx_seq_one_letter_code
_entity_poly.pdbx_strand_id
1 'polypeptide(L)'
;MARRNHLDDFTRGKMIGKLEEGRAVTSVAAEFGINKRVLFHAWKAFQTTGTVVRKVGGGRSNSTTAGDNRYIILQAKRGRRQSANVIAQQFSTATGR
;
A
#
# COMPACT_ATOMS: atom_id res chain seq x y z
N MET A 1 10.59 13.31 15.05
CA MET A 1 10.25 12.25 14.06
C MET A 1 10.04 10.94 14.81
N ALA A 2 8.85 10.33 14.74
CA ALA A 2 8.61 9.05 15.40
C ALA A 2 9.06 7.90 14.48
N ARG A 3 10.09 7.16 14.90
CA ARG A 3 10.52 5.94 14.22
C ARG A 3 9.50 4.85 14.53
N ARG A 4 8.68 4.47 13.55
CA ARG A 4 7.79 3.31 13.68
C ARG A 4 8.62 2.06 13.39
N ASN A 5 9.07 1.36 14.43
CA ASN A 5 9.66 0.04 14.26
C ASN A 5 8.58 -0.90 13.72
N HIS A 6 8.80 -1.39 12.50
CA HIS A 6 7.89 -2.32 11.87
C HIS A 6 8.28 -3.74 12.22
N LEU A 7 7.28 -4.58 12.47
CA LEU A 7 7.47 -6.01 12.60
C LEU A 7 7.78 -6.59 11.23
N ASP A 8 8.84 -7.39 11.13
CA ASP A 8 9.16 -8.08 9.89
C ASP A 8 8.11 -9.16 9.55
N ASP A 9 7.96 -9.46 8.25
CA ASP A 9 6.94 -10.39 7.78
C ASP A 9 7.20 -11.83 8.22
N PHE A 10 8.46 -12.20 8.49
CA PHE A 10 8.81 -13.55 8.96
C PHE A 10 8.35 -13.78 10.40
N THR A 11 8.66 -12.86 11.32
CA THR A 11 8.17 -12.88 12.70
C THR A 11 6.65 -12.85 12.74
N ARG A 12 6.03 -12.06 11.85
CA ARG A 12 4.57 -12.02 11.71
C ARG A 12 4.00 -13.39 11.31
N GLY A 13 4.61 -14.06 10.33
CA GLY A 13 4.20 -15.40 9.89
C GLY A 13 4.33 -16.44 10.99
N LYS A 14 5.43 -16.43 11.72
CA LYS A 14 5.67 -17.36 12.83
C LYS A 14 4.63 -17.19 13.96
N MET A 15 4.25 -15.96 14.27
CA MET A 15 3.19 -15.69 15.25
C MET A 15 1.82 -16.16 14.77
N ILE A 16 1.48 -15.93 13.50
CA ILE A 16 0.21 -16.35 12.93
C ILE A 16 0.11 -17.88 12.90
N GLY A 17 1.16 -18.59 12.47
CA GLY A 17 1.16 -20.06 12.48
C GLY A 17 0.88 -20.66 13.86
N LYS A 18 1.45 -20.07 14.93
CA LYS A 18 1.14 -20.49 16.31
C LYS A 18 -0.32 -20.24 16.70
N LEU A 19 -0.93 -19.17 16.21
CA LEU A 19 -2.35 -18.90 16.44
C LEU A 19 -3.25 -19.87 15.65
N GLU A 20 -2.84 -20.26 14.45
CA GLU A 20 -3.52 -21.31 13.67
C GLU A 20 -3.46 -22.68 14.36
N GLU A 21 -2.36 -22.99 15.06
CA GLU A 21 -2.24 -24.16 15.95
C GLU A 21 -3.12 -24.09 17.21
N GLY A 22 -3.92 -23.03 17.39
CA GLY A 22 -4.85 -22.86 18.51
C GLY A 22 -4.23 -22.27 19.78
N ARG A 23 -3.01 -21.76 19.72
CA ARG A 23 -2.36 -21.12 20.89
C ARG A 23 -3.06 -19.81 21.25
N ALA A 24 -3.14 -19.52 22.55
CA ALA A 24 -3.72 -18.25 23.02
C ALA A 24 -2.85 -17.03 22.64
N VAL A 25 -3.49 -15.94 22.23
CA VAL A 25 -2.84 -14.65 21.89
C VAL A 25 -1.93 -14.14 23.02
N THR A 26 -2.29 -14.37 24.28
CA THR A 26 -1.49 -13.96 25.43
C THR A 26 -0.16 -14.71 25.53
N SER A 27 -0.17 -16.02 25.28
CA SER A 27 1.02 -16.88 25.29
C SER A 27 1.97 -16.50 24.14
N VAL A 28 1.43 -16.34 22.93
CA VAL A 28 2.23 -15.98 21.76
C VAL A 28 2.78 -14.56 21.90
N ALA A 29 2.01 -13.60 22.40
CA ALA A 29 2.51 -12.25 22.65
C ALA A 29 3.69 -12.23 23.63
N ALA A 30 3.62 -13.02 24.71
CA ALA A 30 4.69 -13.15 25.68
C ALA A 30 5.95 -13.82 25.10
N GLU A 31 5.77 -14.89 24.32
CA GLU A 31 6.87 -15.63 23.66
C GLU A 31 7.71 -14.72 22.75
N PHE A 32 7.06 -13.80 22.03
CA PHE A 32 7.72 -12.91 21.08
C PHE A 32 8.04 -11.51 21.66
N GLY A 33 7.69 -11.23 22.92
CA GLY A 33 7.90 -9.92 23.53
C GLY A 33 7.13 -8.78 22.85
N ILE A 34 5.98 -9.09 22.23
CA ILE A 34 5.18 -8.14 21.44
C ILE A 34 3.92 -7.78 22.21
N ASN A 35 3.47 -6.54 22.06
CA ASN A 35 2.20 -6.10 22.65
C ASN A 35 1.02 -6.93 22.09
N LYS A 36 0.17 -7.46 22.98
CA LYS A 36 -1.04 -8.25 22.64
C LYS A 36 -1.91 -7.58 21.58
N ARG A 37 -2.03 -6.24 21.56
CA ARG A 37 -2.78 -5.50 20.53
C ARG A 37 -2.19 -5.70 19.13
N VAL A 38 -0.87 -5.66 18.98
CA VAL A 38 -0.20 -5.82 17.68
C VAL A 38 -0.49 -7.20 17.12
N LEU A 39 -0.38 -8.24 17.96
CA LEU A 39 -0.68 -9.61 17.58
C LEU A 39 -2.17 -9.80 17.25
N PHE A 40 -3.07 -9.25 18.06
CA PHE A 40 -4.51 -9.31 17.81
C PHE A 40 -4.89 -8.67 16.46
N HIS A 41 -4.33 -7.51 16.14
CA HIS A 41 -4.57 -6.85 14.85
C HIS A 41 -3.95 -7.63 13.68
N ALA A 42 -2.78 -8.24 13.87
CA ALA A 42 -2.17 -9.10 12.85
C ALA A 42 -3.04 -10.33 12.57
N TRP A 43 -3.54 -11.00 13.61
CA TRP A 43 -4.45 -12.12 13.49
C TRP A 43 -5.75 -11.76 12.77
N LYS A 44 -6.39 -10.66 13.19
CA LYS A 44 -7.63 -10.20 12.55
C LYS A 44 -7.43 -9.84 11.08
N ALA A 45 -6.32 -9.18 10.75
CA ALA A 45 -5.98 -8.85 9.36
C ALA A 45 -5.74 -10.11 8.52
N PHE A 46 -5.08 -11.12 9.08
CA PHE A 46 -4.88 -12.41 8.44
C PHE A 46 -6.21 -13.11 8.19
N GLN A 47 -7.10 -13.22 9.18
CA GLN A 47 -8.43 -13.79 8.99
C GLN A 47 -9.26 -13.07 7.92
N THR A 48 -9.06 -11.75 7.76
CA THR A 48 -9.78 -10.95 6.76
C THR A 48 -9.22 -11.11 5.35
N THR A 49 -7.91 -11.32 5.20
CA THR A 49 -7.22 -11.20 3.90
C THR A 49 -6.52 -12.47 3.44
N GLY A 50 -6.32 -13.45 4.34
CA GLY A 50 -5.46 -14.62 4.12
C GLY A 50 -3.97 -14.29 4.00
N THR A 51 -3.57 -13.03 4.18
CA THR A 51 -2.19 -12.59 3.96
C THR A 51 -1.51 -12.22 5.26
N VAL A 52 -0.33 -12.80 5.46
CA VAL A 52 0.60 -12.42 6.53
C VAL A 52 1.35 -11.15 6.14
N VAL A 53 1.64 -10.98 4.85
CA VAL A 53 2.48 -9.89 4.35
C VAL A 53 1.83 -8.54 4.64
N ARG A 54 2.64 -7.57 5.04
CA ARG A 54 2.19 -6.20 5.20
C ARG A 54 1.57 -5.68 3.89
N LYS A 55 0.38 -5.08 3.98
CA LYS A 55 -0.14 -4.24 2.90
C LYS A 55 0.80 -3.06 2.64
N VAL A 56 1.27 -2.94 1.41
CA VAL A 56 1.93 -1.72 0.94
C VAL A 56 0.87 -0.62 0.96
N GLY A 57 1.18 0.48 1.64
CA GLY A 57 0.28 1.61 1.68
C GLY A 57 0.09 2.16 0.27
N GLY A 58 -1.14 2.41 -0.14
CA GLY A 58 -1.40 3.21 -1.32
C GLY A 58 -0.98 4.67 -1.07
N GLY A 59 -0.49 5.33 -2.11
CA GLY A 59 -0.33 6.78 -2.10
C GLY A 59 -1.67 7.50 -2.19
N ARG A 60 -1.65 8.83 -2.11
CA ARG A 60 -2.81 9.66 -2.47
C ARG A 60 -3.23 9.31 -3.90
N SER A 61 -4.54 9.27 -4.17
CA SER A 61 -5.04 9.09 -5.53
C SER A 61 -4.46 10.14 -6.46
N ASN A 62 -4.04 9.69 -7.65
CA ASN A 62 -3.53 10.59 -8.67
C ASN A 62 -4.66 11.49 -9.16
N SER A 63 -4.33 12.76 -9.43
CA SER A 63 -5.25 13.68 -10.10
C SER A 63 -5.53 13.28 -11.55
N THR A 64 -4.63 12.50 -12.15
CA THR A 64 -4.76 11.98 -13.51
C THR A 64 -5.15 10.51 -13.50
N THR A 65 -6.03 10.14 -14.42
CA THR A 65 -6.39 8.74 -14.67
C THR A 65 -5.40 8.07 -15.63
N ALA A 66 -5.50 6.75 -15.77
CA ALA A 66 -4.71 6.02 -16.77
C ALA A 66 -5.00 6.48 -18.21
N GLY A 67 -6.24 6.90 -18.51
CA GLY A 67 -6.60 7.45 -19.81
C GLY A 67 -5.94 8.81 -20.08
N ASP A 68 -5.98 9.69 -19.08
CA ASP A 68 -5.34 11.01 -19.15
C ASP A 68 -3.83 10.88 -19.38
N ASN A 69 -3.18 9.98 -18.64
CA ASN A 69 -1.75 9.71 -18.81
C ASN A 69 -1.42 9.22 -20.22
N ARG A 70 -2.26 8.35 -20.82
CA ARG A 70 -2.06 7.92 -22.22
C ARG A 70 -2.14 9.08 -23.20
N TYR A 71 -3.13 9.98 -23.04
CA TYR A 71 -3.24 11.16 -23.88
C TYR A 71 -1.99 12.06 -23.76
N ILE A 72 -1.59 12.39 -22.53
CA ILE A 72 -0.43 13.25 -22.26
C ILE A 72 0.84 12.66 -22.88
N ILE A 73 1.08 11.35 -22.70
CA ILE A 73 2.23 10.65 -23.29
C ILE A 73 2.18 10.69 -24.82
N LEU A 74 1.02 10.52 -25.44
CA LEU A 74 0.87 10.58 -26.89
C LEU A 74 1.16 12.00 -27.43
N GLN A 75 0.69 13.05 -26.76
CA GLN A 75 0.99 14.42 -27.15
C GLN A 75 2.48 14.73 -27.01
N ALA A 76 3.11 14.33 -25.89
CA ALA A 76 4.55 14.49 -25.69
C ALA A 76 5.38 13.76 -26.75
N LYS A 77 4.93 12.58 -27.21
CA LYS A 77 5.60 11.83 -28.29
C LYS A 77 5.44 12.50 -29.66
N ARG A 78 4.27 13.05 -29.96
CA ARG A 78 3.98 13.76 -31.23
C ARG A 78 4.71 15.09 -31.31
N GLY A 79 4.70 15.85 -30.22
CA GLY A 79 5.34 17.16 -30.07
C GLY A 79 6.57 17.11 -29.18
N ARG A 80 7.65 16.44 -29.61
CA ARG A 80 8.87 16.26 -28.78
C ARG A 80 9.51 17.55 -28.26
N ARG A 81 9.26 18.69 -28.92
CA ARG A 81 9.74 20.03 -28.53
C ARG A 81 8.68 20.89 -27.85
N GLN A 82 7.46 20.39 -27.69
CA GLN A 82 6.38 21.13 -27.02
C GLN A 82 6.63 21.16 -25.51
N SER A 83 6.26 22.28 -24.89
CA SER A 83 6.37 22.43 -23.44
C SER A 83 5.23 21.70 -22.73
N ALA A 84 5.46 21.33 -21.47
CA ALA A 84 4.45 20.70 -20.63
C ALA A 84 3.18 21.56 -20.49
N ASN A 85 3.30 22.89 -20.44
CA ASN A 85 2.16 23.81 -20.36
C ASN A 85 1.25 23.70 -21.59
N VAL A 86 1.83 23.62 -22.79
CA VAL A 86 1.06 23.48 -24.03
C VAL A 86 0.29 22.15 -24.02
N ILE A 87 0.94 21.07 -23.59
CA ILE A 87 0.30 19.75 -23.48
C ILE A 87 -0.81 19.76 -22.42
N ALA A 88 -0.60 20.43 -21.29
CA ALA A 88 -1.61 20.59 -20.25
C ALA A 88 -2.83 21.38 -20.75
N GLN A 89 -2.62 22.45 -21.53
CA GLN A 89 -3.71 23.25 -22.10
C GLN A 89 -4.51 22.45 -23.15
N GLN A 90 -3.83 21.69 -24.01
CA GLN A 90 -4.48 20.78 -24.96
C GLN A 90 -5.28 19.69 -24.24
N PHE A 91 -4.71 19.11 -23.18
CA PHE A 91 -5.39 18.13 -22.34
C PHE A 91 -6.65 18.72 -21.69
N SER A 92 -6.53 19.93 -21.14
CA SER A 92 -7.65 20.65 -20.52
C SER A 92 -8.76 20.94 -21.52
N THR A 93 -8.41 21.40 -22.72
CA THR A 93 -9.36 21.67 -23.81
C THR A 93 -10.05 20.40 -24.30
N ALA A 94 -9.31 19.29 -24.40
CA ALA A 94 -9.85 18.02 -24.89
C ALA A 94 -10.73 17.29 -23.86
N THR A 95 -10.49 17.49 -22.57
CA THR A 95 -11.19 16.76 -21.49
C THR A 95 -12.14 17.62 -20.66
N GLY A 96 -12.12 18.94 -20.84
CA GLY A 96 -12.95 19.88 -20.08
C GLY A 96 -12.58 20.01 -18.59
N ARG A 97 -11.34 19.66 -18.24
CA ARG A 97 -10.78 19.76 -16.87
C ARG A 97 -9.69 20.79 -16.79
#